data_AF-A0A2D6VGH8-F1
#
_entry.id   AF-A0A2D6VGH8-F1
#
_cell.length_a   1.000
_cell.length_b   1.000
_cell.length_c   1.000
_cell.angle_alpha   90.00
_cell.angle_beta   90.00
_cell.angle_gamma   90.00
#
_symmetry.space_group_name_H-M   'P 1'
#
loop_
_entity.id
_entity.type
_entity.pdbx_description
1 polymer ?
#
loop_
_entity_poly.entity_id
_entity_poly.type
_entity_poly.pdbx_seq_one_letter_code
_entity_poly.pdbx_strand_id
1 'polypeptide(L)'
;MQDFSANADKPYLLDPTVESDGPLTIYKSLWQILLENYTWISILSLALIVIVFVFYSIRKRKKGSQTETIEERVDPYEEALLAIEELQGRKLKLEPKPFVFRLSEILRIYVQKRFQMPAMELTGEEFIVEIASNPFFSRNYEDLLRDFVDQGDRVKYSKEATETSQINLLLDSALFFVKDTNKRIEDQEQAKDDGGKLAPIKN
;
A
#
# COMPACT_ATOMS: atom_id res chain seq x y z
N MET A 1 -63.97 -1.46 -88.42
CA MET A 1 -64.17 -1.65 -86.97
C MET A 1 -63.00 -2.49 -86.48
N GLN A 2 -62.06 -1.87 -85.78
CA GLN A 2 -60.93 -2.52 -85.12
C GLN A 2 -60.87 -1.93 -83.71
N ASP A 3 -60.78 -2.82 -82.73
CA ASP A 3 -60.89 -2.55 -81.32
C ASP A 3 -59.70 -1.72 -80.79
N PHE A 4 -60.01 -0.56 -80.21
CA PHE A 4 -59.10 0.19 -79.33
C PHE A 4 -59.48 -0.14 -77.88
N SER A 5 -59.15 -1.36 -77.46
CA SER A 5 -59.12 -1.70 -76.05
C SER A 5 -57.67 -1.61 -75.60
N ALA A 6 -57.31 -0.51 -74.95
CA ALA A 6 -56.27 -0.46 -73.94
C ALA A 6 -56.14 0.96 -73.39
N ASN A 7 -56.04 1.02 -72.07
CA ASN A 7 -55.39 2.09 -71.32
C ASN A 7 -56.31 3.17 -70.73
N ALA A 8 -57.24 2.74 -69.87
CA ALA A 8 -57.82 3.58 -68.82
C ALA A 8 -57.57 3.01 -67.41
N ASP A 9 -56.62 2.09 -67.25
CA ASP A 9 -56.18 1.58 -65.94
C ASP A 9 -55.00 2.40 -65.42
N LYS A 10 -55.31 3.57 -64.86
CA LYS A 10 -54.42 4.26 -63.91
C LYS A 10 -55.26 4.72 -62.73
N PRO A 11 -55.43 3.87 -61.69
CA PRO A 11 -56.29 4.16 -60.54
C PRO A 11 -55.76 5.27 -59.61
N TYR A 12 -54.65 5.94 -59.95
CA TYR A 12 -53.85 6.73 -58.99
C TYR A 12 -53.93 8.26 -59.16
N LEU A 13 -54.82 8.80 -60.00
CA LEU A 13 -54.85 10.26 -60.23
C LEU A 13 -56.00 11.01 -59.57
N LEU A 14 -56.96 10.34 -58.93
CA LEU A 14 -58.11 11.00 -58.28
C LEU A 14 -58.59 10.24 -57.03
N ASP A 15 -57.67 9.74 -56.21
CA ASP A 15 -58.03 9.24 -54.88
C ASP A 15 -57.68 10.32 -53.83
N PRO A 16 -58.68 10.98 -53.20
CA PRO A 16 -58.44 11.99 -52.17
C PRO A 16 -57.88 11.41 -50.86
N THR A 17 -57.66 10.09 -50.78
CA THR A 17 -57.18 9.39 -49.59
C THR A 17 -55.72 8.93 -49.66
N VAL A 18 -54.95 9.36 -50.68
CA VAL A 18 -53.50 9.07 -50.76
C VAL A 18 -52.76 9.85 -49.67
N GLU A 19 -52.53 9.21 -48.53
CA GLU A 19 -51.59 9.69 -47.53
C GLU A 19 -50.17 9.65 -48.10
N SER A 20 -49.49 10.80 -48.13
CA SER A 20 -48.07 10.87 -48.48
C SER A 20 -47.23 10.29 -47.34
N ASP A 21 -46.48 9.24 -47.63
CA ASP A 21 -45.47 8.69 -46.72
C ASP A 21 -44.33 9.69 -46.50
N GLY A 22 -44.43 10.52 -45.45
CA GLY A 22 -43.31 11.27 -44.91
C GLY A 22 -42.35 10.36 -44.13
N PRO A 23 -41.06 10.69 -43.98
CA PRO A 23 -40.16 9.87 -43.17
C PRO A 23 -40.62 9.89 -41.71
N LEU A 24 -41.04 8.72 -41.22
CA LEU A 24 -41.41 8.52 -39.82
C LEU A 24 -40.17 8.75 -38.94
N THR A 25 -40.11 9.88 -38.23
CA THR A 25 -39.11 10.07 -37.18
C THR A 25 -39.51 9.23 -35.97
N ILE A 26 -38.97 8.02 -35.90
CA ILE A 26 -39.21 7.09 -34.78
C ILE A 26 -38.52 7.66 -33.53
N TYR A 27 -39.26 8.37 -32.68
CA TYR A 27 -38.80 8.68 -31.33
C TYR A 27 -38.99 7.42 -30.47
N LYS A 28 -37.93 6.59 -30.36
CA LYS A 28 -37.94 5.49 -29.40
C LYS A 28 -38.00 6.08 -27.99
N SER A 29 -39.04 5.74 -27.24
CA SER A 29 -39.15 6.14 -25.83
C SER A 29 -37.99 5.56 -25.04
N LEU A 30 -37.45 6.32 -24.08
CA LEU A 30 -36.33 5.89 -23.22
C LEU A 30 -36.60 4.52 -22.57
N TRP A 31 -37.86 4.23 -22.26
CA TRP A 31 -38.31 2.95 -21.71
C TRP A 31 -38.19 1.77 -22.69
N GLN A 32 -38.41 2.01 -23.99
CA GLN A 32 -38.25 0.97 -25.02
C GLN A 32 -36.77 0.64 -25.26
N ILE A 33 -35.91 1.66 -25.23
CA ILE A 33 -34.45 1.49 -25.35
C ILE A 33 -33.90 0.69 -24.17
N LEU A 34 -34.41 0.96 -22.96
CA LEU A 34 -34.02 0.24 -21.75
C LEU A 34 -34.44 -1.24 -21.77
N LEU A 35 -35.62 -1.58 -22.31
CA LEU A 35 -36.09 -2.97 -22.42
C LEU A 35 -35.33 -3.77 -23.48
N GLU A 36 -35.07 -3.17 -24.65
CA GLU A 36 -34.41 -3.83 -25.79
C GLU A 36 -32.94 -4.19 -25.47
N ASN A 37 -32.26 -3.34 -24.68
CA ASN A 37 -30.85 -3.50 -24.33
C ASN A 37 -30.61 -3.89 -22.86
N TYR A 38 -31.63 -4.40 -22.15
CA TYR A 38 -31.53 -4.71 -20.71
C TYR A 38 -30.35 -5.63 -20.36
N THR A 39 -30.02 -6.60 -21.23
CA THR A 39 -28.87 -7.51 -21.06
C THR A 39 -27.54 -6.76 -21.06
N TRP A 40 -27.32 -5.87 -22.03
CA TRP A 40 -26.11 -5.06 -22.15
C TRP A 40 -25.99 -4.02 -21.03
N ILE A 41 -27.11 -3.42 -20.64
CA ILE A 41 -27.18 -2.44 -19.54
C ILE A 41 -26.89 -3.13 -18.20
N SER A 42 -27.40 -4.34 -17.99
CA SER A 42 -27.11 -5.16 -16.81
C SER A 42 -25.63 -5.54 -16.74
N ILE A 43 -25.01 -5.94 -17.86
CA ILE A 43 -23.56 -6.23 -17.92
C ILE A 43 -22.73 -4.99 -17.59
N LEU A 44 -23.08 -3.83 -18.16
CA LEU A 44 -22.36 -2.57 -17.90
C LEU A 44 -22.50 -2.15 -16.43
N SER A 45 -23.71 -2.27 -15.86
CA SER A 45 -23.96 -1.99 -14.46
C SER A 45 -23.17 -2.92 -13.54
N LEU A 46 -23.11 -4.22 -13.85
CA LEU A 46 -22.33 -5.19 -13.10
C LEU A 46 -20.83 -4.88 -13.17
N ALA A 47 -20.32 -4.52 -14.35
CA ALA A 47 -18.93 -4.11 -14.52
C ALA A 47 -18.60 -2.85 -13.70
N LEU A 48 -19.49 -1.86 -13.68
CA LEU A 48 -19.34 -0.66 -12.85
C LEU A 48 -19.29 -0.99 -11.36
N ILE A 49 -20.16 -1.88 -10.88
CA ILE A 49 -20.18 -2.33 -9.48
C ILE A 49 -18.87 -3.05 -9.14
N VAL A 50 -18.35 -3.91 -10.02
CA VAL A 50 -17.07 -4.58 -9.82
C VAL A 50 -15.92 -3.56 -9.77
N ILE A 51 -15.91 -2.56 -10.66
CA ILE A 51 -14.89 -1.51 -10.66
C ILE A 51 -14.93 -0.71 -9.36
N VAL A 52 -16.10 -0.30 -8.90
CA VAL A 52 -16.27 0.43 -7.63
C VAL A 52 -15.86 -0.46 -6.45
N PHE A 53 -16.24 -1.74 -6.45
CA PHE A 53 -15.87 -2.70 -5.41
C PHE A 53 -14.36 -2.95 -5.36
N VAL A 54 -13.71 -3.09 -6.53
CA VAL A 54 -12.25 -3.23 -6.65
C VAL A 54 -11.56 -1.94 -6.22
N PHE A 55 -12.03 -0.77 -6.67
CA PHE A 55 -11.49 0.53 -6.26
C PHE A 55 -11.61 0.75 -4.75
N TYR A 56 -12.77 0.44 -4.18
CA TYR A 56 -13.01 0.50 -2.73
C TYR A 56 -12.14 -0.51 -1.99
N SER A 57 -12.00 -1.73 -2.49
CA SER A 57 -11.14 -2.78 -1.91
C SER A 57 -9.66 -2.40 -1.95
N ILE A 58 -9.17 -1.82 -3.05
CA ILE A 58 -7.78 -1.33 -3.17
C ILE A 58 -7.57 -0.13 -2.24
N ARG A 59 -8.51 0.81 -2.16
CA ARG A 59 -8.43 1.96 -1.26
C ARG A 59 -8.49 1.54 0.21
N LYS A 60 -9.29 0.51 0.54
CA LYS A 60 -9.36 -0.09 1.88
C LYS A 60 -8.08 -0.87 2.22
N ARG A 61 -7.46 -1.57 1.26
CA ARG A 61 -6.13 -2.21 1.46
C ARG A 61 -5.02 -1.18 1.70
N LYS A 62 -5.06 -0.02 1.03
CA LYS A 62 -4.09 1.07 1.27
C LYS A 62 -4.29 1.78 2.63
N LYS A 63 -5.51 1.84 3.16
CA LYS A 63 -5.79 2.30 4.55
C LYS A 63 -5.67 1.19 5.61
N GLY A 64 -5.54 -0.07 5.17
CA GLY A 64 -5.61 -1.28 5.97
C GLY A 64 -4.30 -2.06 6.04
N SER A 65 -3.15 -1.40 5.84
CA SER A 65 -1.84 -1.97 6.23
C SER A 65 -1.65 -2.00 7.76
N GLN A 66 -2.73 -1.90 8.53
CA GLN A 66 -2.91 -2.59 9.80
C GLN A 66 -3.51 -3.97 9.53
N THR A 67 -2.92 -4.74 8.61
CA THR A 67 -3.22 -6.15 8.54
C THR A 67 -2.48 -6.75 9.72
N GLU A 68 -3.20 -6.87 10.84
CA GLU A 68 -3.11 -8.06 11.68
C GLU A 68 -3.37 -9.26 10.77
N THR A 69 -2.36 -9.60 9.98
CA THR A 69 -2.14 -10.98 9.62
C THR A 69 -1.96 -11.61 10.98
N ILE A 70 -2.76 -12.61 11.29
CA ILE A 70 -2.36 -13.62 12.25
C ILE A 70 -1.14 -14.28 11.62
N GLU A 71 -0.02 -13.56 11.68
CA GLU A 71 1.32 -14.00 11.42
C GLU A 71 1.50 -15.13 12.43
N GLU A 72 2.06 -16.25 12.00
CA GLU A 72 3.06 -16.88 12.84
C GLU A 72 3.92 -15.73 13.36
N ARG A 73 3.71 -15.30 14.62
CA ARG A 73 4.20 -14.04 15.17
C ARG A 73 5.72 -14.14 15.22
N VAL A 74 6.37 -13.95 14.08
CA VAL A 74 7.82 -13.86 14.02
C VAL A 74 8.16 -12.66 14.86
N ASP A 75 8.94 -12.89 15.90
CA ASP A 75 9.39 -11.81 16.76
C ASP A 75 10.10 -10.77 15.90
N PRO A 76 9.67 -9.48 15.92
CA PRO A 76 10.33 -8.43 15.16
C PRO A 76 11.84 -8.37 15.38
N TYR A 77 12.31 -8.77 16.57
CA TYR A 77 13.73 -8.88 16.87
C TYR A 77 14.42 -10.00 16.08
N GLU A 78 13.83 -11.21 16.07
CA GLU A 78 14.37 -12.35 15.30
C GLU A 78 14.39 -12.05 13.80
N GLU A 79 13.32 -11.46 13.26
CA GLU A 79 13.25 -11.05 11.86
C GLU A 79 14.35 -10.05 11.49
N ALA A 80 14.55 -9.03 12.33
CA ALA A 80 15.58 -8.03 12.11
C ALA A 80 16.99 -8.64 12.17
N LEU A 81 17.26 -9.53 13.13
CA LEU A 81 18.54 -10.21 13.23
C LEU A 81 18.83 -11.07 11.99
N LEU A 82 17.88 -11.91 11.58
CA LEU A 82 18.04 -12.75 10.40
C LEU A 82 18.30 -11.92 9.14
N ALA A 83 17.57 -10.81 8.97
CA ALA A 83 17.75 -9.91 7.84
C ALA A 83 19.13 -9.21 7.87
N ILE A 84 19.62 -8.81 9.04
CA ILE A 84 20.95 -8.23 9.19
C ILE A 84 22.05 -9.27 8.90
N GLU A 85 21.91 -10.50 9.41
CA GLU A 85 22.85 -11.59 9.15
C GLU A 85 22.93 -11.95 7.66
N GLU A 86 21.77 -12.02 6.99
CA GLU A 86 21.71 -12.24 5.54
C GLU A 86 22.41 -11.10 4.77
N LEU A 87 22.15 -9.85 5.17
CA LEU A 87 22.78 -8.68 4.55
C LEU A 87 24.30 -8.69 4.76
N GLN A 88 24.76 -9.07 5.95
CA GLN A 88 26.17 -9.21 6.28
C GLN A 88 26.84 -10.31 5.43
N GLY A 89 26.18 -11.46 5.22
CA GLY A 89 26.67 -12.52 4.33
C GLY A 89 26.82 -12.08 2.86
N ARG A 90 26.06 -11.06 2.45
CA ARG A 90 26.12 -10.45 1.11
C ARG A 90 27.06 -9.25 1.02
N LYS A 91 27.69 -8.84 2.13
CA LYS A 91 28.50 -7.60 2.21
C LYS A 91 29.59 -7.50 1.13
N LEU A 92 30.33 -8.57 0.86
CA LEU A 92 31.41 -8.58 -0.16
C LEU A 92 30.88 -8.54 -1.60
N LYS A 93 29.59 -8.81 -1.80
CA LYS A 93 28.94 -8.86 -3.13
C LYS A 93 28.18 -7.58 -3.45
N LEU A 94 27.88 -6.75 -2.44
CA LEU A 94 27.08 -5.55 -2.56
C LEU A 94 27.97 -4.31 -2.51
N GLU A 95 27.68 -3.35 -3.39
CA GLU A 95 28.26 -2.02 -3.29
C GLU A 95 27.85 -1.33 -1.97
N PRO A 96 28.66 -0.40 -1.44
CA PRO A 96 28.38 0.30 -0.17
C PRO A 96 27.00 0.95 -0.10
N LYS A 97 26.59 1.60 -1.19
CA LYS A 97 25.33 2.32 -1.28
C LYS A 97 24.11 1.40 -1.13
N PRO A 98 23.88 0.37 -1.97
CA PRO A 98 22.76 -0.54 -1.79
C PRO A 98 22.81 -1.29 -0.46
N PHE A 99 23.99 -1.58 0.08
CA PHE A 99 24.12 -2.16 1.42
C PHE A 99 23.51 -1.25 2.49
N VAL A 100 23.87 0.04 2.51
CA VAL A 100 23.35 1.00 3.49
C VAL A 100 21.86 1.28 3.30
N PHE A 101 21.36 1.31 2.05
CA PHE A 101 19.91 1.39 1.80
C PHE A 101 19.16 0.22 2.42
N ARG A 102 19.64 -1.02 2.23
CA ARG A 102 19.04 -2.22 2.80
C ARG A 102 19.13 -2.24 4.32
N LEU A 103 20.27 -1.87 4.89
CA LEU A 103 20.43 -1.80 6.34
C LEU A 103 19.44 -0.80 6.97
N SER A 104 19.28 0.37 6.34
CA SER A 104 18.32 1.39 6.78
C SER A 104 16.88 0.91 6.67
N GLU A 105 16.54 0.13 5.64
CA GLU A 105 15.23 -0.49 5.46
C GLU A 105 14.93 -1.50 6.58
N ILE A 106 15.86 -2.41 6.87
CA ILE A 106 15.73 -3.40 7.95
C ILE A 106 15.49 -2.72 9.30
N LEU A 107 16.29 -1.69 9.62
CA LEU A 107 16.17 -0.96 10.87
C LEU A 107 14.81 -0.25 11.00
N ARG A 108 14.31 0.37 9.91
CA ARG A 108 13.00 1.02 9.92
C ARG A 108 11.86 0.01 10.06
N ILE A 109 11.94 -1.16 9.40
CA ILE A 109 10.96 -2.23 9.56
C ILE A 109 10.94 -2.73 11.02
N TYR A 110 12.11 -2.93 11.62
CA TYR A 110 12.23 -3.32 13.03
C TYR A 110 11.54 -2.31 13.95
N VAL A 111 11.87 -1.01 13.81
CA VAL A 111 11.24 0.05 14.61
C VAL A 111 9.74 0.07 14.40
N GLN A 112 9.28 -0.08 13.16
CA GLN A 112 7.86 -0.06 12.83
C GLN A 112 7.09 -1.21 13.46
N LYS A 113 7.59 -2.44 13.34
CA LYS A 113 6.95 -3.61 13.90
C LYS A 113 7.01 -3.62 15.43
N ARG A 114 8.15 -3.26 16.02
CA ARG A 114 8.38 -3.34 17.47
C ARG A 114 7.72 -2.19 18.24
N PHE A 115 7.70 -0.99 17.69
CA PHE A 115 7.21 0.22 18.37
C PHE A 115 5.91 0.78 17.81
N GLN A 116 5.33 0.13 16.79
CA GLN A 116 4.11 0.58 16.12
C GLN A 116 4.22 2.02 15.58
N MET A 117 5.44 2.40 15.18
CA MET A 117 5.77 3.71 14.60
C MET A 117 5.82 3.59 13.07
N PRO A 118 5.28 4.54 12.28
CA PRO A 118 5.28 4.45 10.82
C PRO A 118 6.66 4.75 10.17
N ALA A 119 7.74 4.13 10.66
CA ALA A 119 9.12 4.48 10.32
C ALA A 119 9.47 4.34 8.83
N MET A 120 8.77 3.49 8.06
CA MET A 120 8.96 3.38 6.61
C MET A 120 8.33 4.52 5.81
N GLU A 121 7.36 5.22 6.39
CA GLU A 121 6.65 6.33 5.73
C GLU A 121 7.34 7.68 6.00
N LEU A 122 8.24 7.73 6.99
CA LEU A 122 8.96 8.92 7.39
C LEU A 122 10.23 9.13 6.55
N THR A 123 10.53 10.39 6.25
CA THR A 123 11.86 10.79 5.79
C THR A 123 12.91 10.62 6.90
N GLY A 124 14.20 10.73 6.56
CA GLY A 124 15.28 10.62 7.55
C GLY A 124 15.15 11.65 8.70
N GLU A 125 14.82 12.89 8.37
CA GLU A 125 14.63 13.97 9.35
C GLU A 125 13.39 13.74 10.21
N GLU A 126 12.25 13.40 9.59
CA GLU A 126 11.01 13.11 10.33
C GLU A 126 11.16 11.90 11.25
N PHE A 127 11.91 10.88 10.82
CA PHE A 127 12.23 9.74 11.66
C PHE A 127 12.98 10.16 12.93
N ILE A 128 13.98 11.04 12.83
CA ILE A 128 14.71 11.52 14.01
C ILE A 128 13.83 12.38 14.92
N VAL A 129 12.94 13.20 14.36
CA VAL A 129 11.96 13.98 15.15
C VAL A 129 11.02 13.06 15.93
N GLU A 130 10.53 11.99 15.29
CA GLU A 130 9.65 11.00 15.91
C GLU A 130 10.38 10.18 17.00
N ILE A 131 11.66 9.86 16.78
CA ILE A 131 12.52 9.22 17.78
C ILE A 131 12.72 10.14 18.99
N ALA A 132 12.97 11.43 18.78
CA ALA A 132 13.15 12.40 19.86
C ALA A 132 11.86 12.66 20.66
N SER A 133 10.69 12.51 20.03
CA SER A 133 9.38 12.71 20.70
C SER A 133 9.03 11.56 21.65
N ASN A 134 9.60 10.37 21.45
CA ASN A 134 9.31 9.18 22.24
C ASN A 134 10.30 9.01 23.41
N PRO A 135 9.83 9.02 24.68
CA PRO A 135 10.69 8.95 25.86
C PRO A 135 11.58 7.70 25.96
N PHE A 136 11.17 6.58 25.36
CA PHE A 136 11.98 5.37 25.33
C PHE A 136 13.26 5.59 24.51
N PHE A 137 13.14 6.27 23.37
CA PHE A 137 14.25 6.52 22.48
C PHE A 137 15.06 7.75 22.88
N SER A 138 14.41 8.86 23.25
CA SER A 138 15.11 10.12 23.57
C SER A 138 16.16 9.97 24.67
N ARG A 139 15.94 9.04 25.61
CA ARG A 139 16.86 8.79 26.73
C ARG A 139 17.99 7.82 26.44
N ASN A 140 17.84 6.98 25.41
CA ASN A 140 18.70 5.80 25.23
C ASN A 140 19.35 5.70 23.84
N TYR A 141 18.71 6.25 22.80
CA TYR A 141 19.04 5.95 21.41
C TYR A 141 18.98 7.14 20.45
N GLU A 142 18.54 8.34 20.86
CA GLU A 142 18.42 9.49 19.97
C GLU A 142 19.74 9.82 19.25
N ASP A 143 20.83 9.97 20.01
CA ASP A 143 22.14 10.30 19.44
C ASP A 143 22.65 9.18 18.51
N LEU A 144 22.49 7.92 18.92
CA LEU A 144 22.88 6.76 18.11
C LEU A 144 22.13 6.71 16.78
N LEU A 145 20.81 6.89 16.81
CA LEU A 145 19.98 6.85 15.61
C LEU A 145 20.21 8.07 14.72
N ARG A 146 20.44 9.25 15.30
CA ARG A 146 20.85 10.46 14.57
C ARG A 146 22.16 10.23 13.84
N ASP A 147 23.19 9.76 14.54
CA ASP A 147 24.48 9.44 13.95
C ASP A 147 24.38 8.37 12.85
N PHE A 148 23.53 7.35 13.05
CA PHE A 148 23.28 6.32 12.06
C PHE A 148 22.62 6.88 10.80
N VAL A 149 21.59 7.73 10.94
CA VAL A 149 20.91 8.36 9.79
C VAL A 149 21.88 9.29 9.05
N ASP A 150 22.61 10.13 9.77
CA ASP A 150 23.56 11.08 9.20
C ASP A 150 24.70 10.38 8.43
N GLN A 151 25.29 9.34 9.02
CA GLN A 151 26.30 8.51 8.36
C GLN A 151 25.70 7.77 7.16
N GLY A 152 24.53 7.17 7.34
CA GLY A 152 23.85 6.45 6.29
C GLY A 152 23.55 7.33 5.08
N ASP A 153 23.06 8.54 5.31
CA ASP A 153 22.71 9.48 4.25
C ASP A 153 23.95 10.01 3.52
N ARG A 154 25.07 10.22 4.23
CA ARG A 154 26.36 10.50 3.57
C ARG A 154 26.72 9.38 2.59
N VAL A 155 26.58 8.11 2.97
CA VAL A 155 26.89 6.98 2.06
C VAL A 155 25.88 6.88 0.91
N LYS A 156 24.58 7.09 1.18
CA LYS A 156 23.52 7.01 0.17
C LYS A 156 23.67 8.09 -0.91
N TYR A 157 24.14 9.28 -0.53
CA TYR A 157 24.18 10.44 -1.42
C TYR A 157 25.59 10.88 -1.84
N SER A 158 26.65 10.28 -1.30
CA SER A 158 28.03 10.52 -1.75
C SER A 158 28.24 10.03 -3.19
N LYS A 159 29.11 10.73 -3.92
CA LYS A 159 29.61 10.33 -5.24
C LYS A 159 30.84 9.43 -5.15
N GLU A 160 31.51 9.43 -4.00
CA GLU A 160 32.78 8.73 -3.79
C GLU A 160 32.57 7.35 -3.18
N ALA A 161 33.53 6.46 -3.41
CA ALA A 161 33.56 5.15 -2.79
C ALA A 161 33.67 5.31 -1.27
N THR A 162 32.78 4.64 -0.54
CA THR A 162 32.75 4.68 0.93
C THR A 162 33.73 3.66 1.49
N GLU A 163 34.48 4.08 2.50
CA GLU A 163 35.36 3.22 3.30
C GLU A 163 34.60 2.05 3.93
N THR A 164 35.14 0.85 3.81
CA THR A 164 34.56 -0.37 4.44
C THR A 164 34.41 -0.24 5.95
N SER A 165 35.26 0.57 6.60
CA SER A 165 35.19 0.87 8.03
C SER A 165 33.90 1.60 8.41
N GLN A 166 33.42 2.55 7.61
CA GLN A 166 32.18 3.27 7.85
C GLN A 166 30.95 2.35 7.72
N ILE A 167 30.99 1.43 6.76
CA ILE A 167 29.93 0.43 6.59
C ILE A 167 29.88 -0.51 7.81
N ASN A 168 31.04 -0.92 8.33
CA ASN A 168 31.10 -1.73 9.56
C ASN A 168 30.50 -0.98 10.75
N LEU A 169 30.86 0.29 10.93
CA LEU A 169 30.31 1.10 12.02
C LEU A 169 28.79 1.21 11.95
N LEU A 170 28.23 1.41 10.75
CA LEU A 170 26.78 1.41 10.55
C LEU A 170 26.14 0.06 10.88
N LEU A 171 26.75 -1.03 10.45
CA LEU A 171 26.28 -2.40 10.74
C LEU A 171 26.29 -2.68 12.25
N ASP A 172 27.39 -2.36 12.93
CA ASP A 172 27.57 -2.57 14.36
C ASP A 172 26.58 -1.72 15.16
N SER A 173 26.35 -0.47 14.73
CA SER A 173 25.37 0.43 15.36
C SER A 173 23.94 -0.12 15.23
N ALA A 174 23.56 -0.63 14.05
CA ALA A 174 22.26 -1.24 13.83
C ALA A 174 22.08 -2.52 14.67
N LEU A 175 23.09 -3.39 14.71
CA LEU A 175 23.07 -4.61 15.52
C LEU A 175 22.96 -4.31 17.02
N PHE A 176 23.76 -3.35 17.50
CA PHE A 176 23.70 -2.92 18.89
C PHE A 176 22.31 -2.39 19.24
N PHE A 177 21.76 -1.52 18.40
CA PHE A 177 20.44 -0.95 18.60
C PHE A 177 19.37 -2.04 18.70
N VAL A 178 19.29 -2.97 17.74
CA VAL A 178 18.28 -4.04 17.73
C VAL A 178 18.39 -4.94 18.98
N LYS A 179 19.62 -5.32 19.37
CA LYS A 179 19.86 -6.20 20.53
C LYS A 179 19.57 -5.51 21.86
N ASP A 180 20.11 -4.31 22.07
CA ASP A 180 19.93 -3.58 23.32
C ASP A 180 18.47 -3.20 23.52
N THR A 181 17.80 -2.79 22.45
CA THR A 181 16.39 -2.42 22.46
C THR A 181 15.50 -3.61 22.83
N ASN A 182 15.74 -4.78 22.24
CA ASN A 182 14.98 -5.97 22.58
C ASN A 182 15.16 -6.36 24.05
N LYS A 183 16.42 -6.41 24.51
CA LYS A 183 16.76 -6.74 25.90
C LYS A 183 16.07 -5.82 26.91
N ARG A 184 16.10 -4.50 26.67
CA ARG A 184 15.44 -3.55 27.58
C ARG A 184 13.93 -3.75 27.64
N ILE A 185 13.29 -4.12 26.54
CA ILE A 185 11.85 -4.38 26.54
C ILE A 185 11.56 -5.65 27.34
N GLU A 186 12.35 -6.71 27.16
CA GLU A 186 12.25 -7.94 27.97
C GLU A 186 12.42 -7.66 29.47
N ASP A 187 13.42 -6.85 29.84
CA ASP A 187 13.67 -6.44 31.23
C ASP A 187 12.45 -5.66 31.81
N GLN A 188 11.81 -4.80 31.01
CA GLN A 188 10.63 -4.04 31.41
C GLN A 188 9.37 -4.91 31.52
N GLU A 189 9.25 -5.96 30.72
CA GLU A 189 8.16 -6.94 30.79
C GLU A 189 8.31 -7.84 32.03
N GLN A 190 9.51 -8.33 32.31
CA GLN A 190 9.81 -9.13 33.51
C GLN A 190 9.56 -8.35 34.79
N ALA A 191 9.97 -7.07 34.85
CA ALA A 191 9.71 -6.21 36.02
C ALA A 191 8.22 -5.97 36.29
N LYS A 192 7.37 -6.02 35.25
CA LYS A 192 5.91 -5.88 35.39
C LYS A 192 5.25 -7.17 35.90
N ASP A 193 5.72 -8.34 35.47
CA ASP A 193 5.20 -9.63 35.92
C ASP A 193 5.55 -9.89 37.40
N ASP A 194 6.78 -9.58 37.81
CA ASP A 194 7.22 -9.72 39.20
C ASP A 194 6.51 -8.75 40.16
N GLY A 195 6.18 -7.54 39.69
CA GLY A 195 5.41 -6.54 40.45
C GLY A 195 3.93 -6.88 40.63
N GLY A 196 3.36 -7.74 39.77
CA GLY A 196 1.97 -8.17 39.83
C GLY A 196 1.70 -9.33 40.81
N LYS A 197 2.73 -10.03 41.28
CA LYS A 197 2.60 -11.29 42.05
C LYS A 197 2.57 -11.11 43.58
N LEU A 198 2.63 -9.88 44.09
CA LEU A 198 2.66 -9.56 45.54
C LEU A 198 1.42 -8.77 46.01
N ALA A 199 0.23 -9.35 45.87
CA ALA A 199 -0.91 -9.05 46.76
C ALA A 199 -1.89 -10.24 46.73
N PRO A 200 -2.08 -10.94 47.86
CA PRO A 200 -3.00 -10.41 48.87
C PRO A 200 -2.45 -10.51 50.29
N ILE A 201 -2.27 -9.36 50.95
CA ILE A 201 -2.24 -9.33 52.41
C ILE A 201 -3.68 -9.43 52.89
N LYS A 202 -3.98 -10.61 53.40
CA LYS A 202 -5.16 -11.02 54.17
C LYS A 202 -5.49 -9.98 55.25
N ASN A 203 -6.73 -9.48 55.25
CA ASN A 203 -7.43 -9.03 56.46
C ASN A 203 -8.63 -9.95 56.66
#